data_AF-A0A529X8N4-F1
#
_entry.id   AF-A0A529X8N4-F1
#
_cell.length_a   1.000
_cell.length_b   1.000
_cell.length_c   1.000
_cell.angle_alpha   90.00
_cell.angle_beta   90.00
_cell.angle_gamma   90.00
#
_symmetry.space_group_name_H-M   'P 1'
#
loop_
_entity.id
_entity.type
_entity.pdbx_description
1 polymer ?
#
loop_
_entity_poly.entity_id
_entity_poly.type
_entity_poly.pdbx_seq_one_letter_code
_entity_poly.pdbx_strand_id
1 'polypeptide(L)' 'MIRVLGIETSCDETAASVVALDGGAAPEILSPRILSNVVLSQIEEHAAFGGVVPEIAARAHVEALDGIVEAALE' A
#
# COMPACT_ATOMS: atom_id res chain seq x y z
N MET A 1 18.67 11.37 2.38
CA MET A 1 17.30 10.90 2.68
C MET A 1 16.70 10.40 1.39
N ILE A 2 16.40 9.10 1.33
CA ILE A 2 15.68 8.47 0.21
C ILE A 2 14.22 8.36 0.61
N ARG A 3 13.28 8.54 -0.33
CA ARG A 3 11.86 8.23 -0.12
C ARG A 3 11.48 7.06 -1.02
N VAL A 4 10.77 6.09 -0.44
CA VAL A 4 10.29 4.89 -1.13
C VAL A 4 8.77 4.90 -1.07
N LEU A 5 8.12 4.76 -2.23
CA LEU A 5 6.70 4.48 -2.34
C LEU A 5 6.51 2.95 -2.37
N GLY A 6 5.87 2.39 -1.35
CA GLY A 6 5.44 0.99 -1.33
C GLY A 6 4.01 0.87 -1.86
N ILE A 7 3.76 -0.15 -2.67
CA ILE A 7 2.43 -0.53 -3.17
C ILE A 7 2.21 -2.00 -2.77
N GLU A 8 1.03 -2.30 -2.22
CA GLU A 8 0.65 -3.64 -1.78
C GLU A 8 -0.73 -3.99 -2.36
N THR A 9 -0.78 -5.08 -3.14
CA THR A 9 -1.96 -5.58 -3.87
C THR A 9 -1.92 -7.11 -4.00
N SER A 10 -1.41 -7.83 -2.99
CA SER A 10 -1.23 -9.29 -3.07
C SER A 10 -2.51 -10.11 -2.84
N CYS A 11 -3.47 -9.59 -2.08
CA CYS A 11 -4.69 -10.30 -1.69
C CYS A 11 -5.95 -9.45 -1.88
N ASP A 12 -6.54 -8.93 -0.81
CA ASP A 12 -7.83 -8.20 -0.82
C ASP A 12 -7.71 -6.78 -0.24
N GLU A 13 -6.50 -6.29 -0.03
CA GLU A 13 -6.22 -4.90 0.29
C GLU A 13 -5.46 -4.19 -0.82
N THR A 14 -5.87 -2.95 -1.12
CA THR A 14 -5.09 -2.01 -1.93
C THR A 14 -4.46 -1.00 -0.99
N ALA A 15 -3.13 -0.95 -0.93
CA ALA A 15 -2.43 -0.05 -0.03
C ALA A 15 -1.24 0.66 -0.69
N ALA A 16 -0.97 1.87 -0.21
CA ALA A 16 0.23 2.62 -0.55
C ALA A 16 0.83 3.28 0.71
N SER A 17 2.16 3.34 0.77
CA SER A 17 2.89 3.98 1.87
C SER A 17 4.11 4.73 1.38
N VAL A 18 4.46 5.83 2.04
CA VAL A 18 5.73 6.51 1.82
C VAL A 18 6.63 6.27 3.02
N VAL A 19 7.83 5.75 2.77
CA VAL A 19 8.86 5.51 3.81
C VAL A 19 10.09 6.34 3.50
N ALA A 20 10.54 7.12 4.47
CA ALA A 20 11.85 7.78 4.45
C ALA A 20 12.92 6.81 4.94
N LEU A 21 14.01 6.68 4.18
CA LEU A 21 15.22 5.98 4.59
C LEU A 21 16.32 7.01 4.85
N ASP A 22 16.75 7.10 6.10
CA ASP A 22 17.84 7.97 6.52
C ASP A 22 19.11 7.15 6.74
N GLY A 23 20.19 7.55 6.07
CA GLY A 23 21.50 6.90 6.17
C GLY A 23 22.47 7.57 7.15
N GLY A 24 22.04 8.61 7.88
CA GLY A 24 22.86 9.34 8.86
C GLY A 24 24.32 9.56 8.41
N ALA A 25 25.26 9.46 9.36
CA ALA A 25 26.70 9.46 9.08
C ALA A 25 27.25 8.06 8.69
N ALA A 26 26.40 7.03 8.66
CA ALA A 26 26.76 5.64 8.41
C ALA A 26 25.83 5.05 7.34
N PRO A 27 26.13 5.26 6.04
CA PRO A 27 25.23 4.91 4.93
C PRO A 27 24.90 3.42 4.83
N GLU A 28 25.61 2.57 5.56
CA GLU A 28 25.40 1.11 5.64
C GLU A 28 24.22 0.73 6.56
N ILE A 29 23.77 1.65 7.42
CA ILE A 29 22.61 1.45 8.30
C ILE A 29 21.53 2.45 7.89
N LEU A 30 20.54 1.96 7.13
CA LEU A 30 19.35 2.74 6.80
C LEU A 30 18.33 2.61 7.93
N SER A 31 17.85 3.74 8.44
CA SER A 31 16.74 3.79 9.39
C SER A 31 15.45 4.14 8.64
N PRO A 32 14.46 3.23 8.61
CA PRO A 32 13.17 3.51 7.98
C PRO A 32 12.24 4.29 8.91
N ARG A 33 11.58 5.30 8.36
CA ARG A 33 10.52 6.07 9.01
C ARG A 33 9.31 6.14 8.09
N ILE A 34 8.17 5.65 8.57
CA ILE A 34 6.89 5.73 7.85
C ILE A 34 6.43 7.19 7.84
N LEU A 35 6.17 7.74 6.66
CA LEU A 35 5.63 9.08 6.46
C LEU A 35 4.12 9.04 6.23
N SER A 36 3.63 8.05 5.48
CA SER A 36 2.21 7.81 5.22
C SER A 36 1.95 6.31 5.06
N ASN A 37 0.72 5.88 5.34
CA ASN A 37 0.26 4.51 5.16
C ASN A 37 -1.26 4.51 4.95
N VAL A 38 -1.71 4.26 3.72
CA VAL A 38 -3.11 4.26 3.32
C VAL A 38 -3.48 2.84 2.91
N VAL A 39 -4.59 2.33 3.45
CA VAL A 39 -5.07 0.96 3.21
C VAL A 39 -6.56 0.98 2.93
N LEU A 40 -6.98 0.33 1.84
CA LEU A 40 -8.37 0.03 1.52
C LEU A 40 -8.55 -1.49 1.56
N SER A 41 -9.52 -1.97 2.35
CA SER A 41 -9.85 -3.39 2.46
C SER A 41 -11.10 -3.73 1.65
N GLN A 42 -11.13 -4.92 1.05
CA GLN A 42 -12.23 -5.42 0.22
C GLN A 42 -13.08 -6.50 0.93
N ILE A 43 -13.02 -6.59 2.26
CA ILE A 43 -13.70 -7.66 3.03
C ILE A 43 -15.20 -7.71 2.72
N GLU A 44 -15.86 -6.55 2.55
CA GLU A 44 -17.30 -6.49 2.29
C GLU A 44 -17.66 -7.02 0.89
N GLU A 45 -16.82 -6.76 -0.11
CA GLU A 45 -16.97 -7.21 -1.49
C GLU A 45 -16.86 -8.74 -1.61
N HIS A 46 -16.07 -9.37 -0.74
CA HIS A 46 -15.87 -10.83 -0.70
C HIS A 46 -16.82 -11.56 0.26
N ALA A 47 -17.52 -10.83 1.14
CA ALA A 47 -18.33 -11.41 2.23
C ALA A 47 -19.40 -12.40 1.74
N ALA A 48 -20.05 -12.10 0.61
CA ALA A 48 -21.08 -12.96 0.02
C ALA A 48 -20.56 -14.32 -0.47
N PHE A 49 -19.25 -14.44 -0.71
CA PHE A 49 -18.63 -15.63 -1.28
C PHE A 49 -17.94 -16.50 -0.23
N GLY A 50 -17.83 -16.02 1.02
CA GLY A 50 -17.19 -16.74 2.12
C GLY A 50 -15.66 -16.89 1.96
N GLY A 51 -15.05 -16.09 1.08
CA GLY A 51 -13.62 -16.08 0.80
C GLY A 51 -13.28 -15.14 -0.34
N VAL A 52 -11.99 -14.84 -0.50
CA VAL A 52 -11.50 -13.92 -1.54
C VAL A 52 -11.76 -14.49 -2.93
N VAL A 53 -12.44 -13.71 -3.77
CA VAL A 53 -12.65 -14.02 -5.18
C VAL A 53 -11.58 -13.29 -6.01
N PRO A 54 -10.62 -14.01 -6.64
CA PRO A 54 -9.45 -13.37 -7.26
C PRO A 54 -9.78 -12.29 -8.31
N GLU A 55 -10.82 -12.50 -9.12
CA GLU A 55 -11.24 -11.53 -10.14
C GLU A 55 -11.81 -10.24 -9.53
N ILE A 56 -12.60 -10.36 -8.46
CA ILE A 56 -13.15 -9.19 -7.74
C ILE A 56 -12.00 -8.39 -7.13
N ALA A 57 -11.03 -9.08 -6.54
CA ALA A 57 -9.89 -8.43 -5.91
C ALA A 57 -9.00 -7.70 -6.93
N ALA A 58 -8.66 -8.36 -8.03
CA ALA A 58 -7.87 -7.77 -9.10
C ALA A 58 -8.52 -6.50 -9.67
N ARG A 59 -9.84 -6.52 -9.89
CA ARG A 59 -10.57 -5.35 -10.41
C ARG A 59 -10.62 -4.21 -9.39
N ALA A 60 -10.88 -4.52 -8.12
CA ALA A 60 -10.90 -3.52 -7.06
C ALA A 60 -9.51 -2.87 -6.86
N HIS A 61 -8.40 -3.60 -7.03
CA HIS A 61 -7.06 -3.00 -7.04
C HIS A 61 -6.90 -1.97 -8.16
N VAL A 62 -7.30 -2.31 -9.39
CA VAL A 62 -7.19 -1.39 -10.55
C VAL A 62 -8.05 -0.15 -10.36
N GLU A 63 -9.26 -0.29 -9.80
CA GLU A 63 -10.17 0.83 -9.57
C GLU A 63 -9.69 1.78 -8.45
N ALA A 64 -9.01 1.26 -7.42
CA ALA A 64 -8.62 2.04 -6.24
C ALA A 64 -7.20 2.60 -6.27
N LEU A 65 -6.27 1.99 -7.02
CA LEU A 65 -4.83 2.23 -6.87
C LEU A 65 -4.43 3.70 -7.01
N ASP A 66 -4.93 4.40 -8.03
CA ASP A 66 -4.56 5.80 -8.29
C ASP A 66 -4.92 6.71 -7.11
N GLY A 67 -6.13 6.57 -6.56
CA GLY A 67 -6.58 7.36 -5.41
C GLY A 67 -5.85 6.99 -4.12
N ILE A 68 -5.47 5.73 -3.94
CA ILE A 68 -4.67 5.28 -2.78
C ILE A 68 -3.24 5.83 -2.85
N VAL A 69 -2.64 5.86 -4.04
CA VAL A 69 -1.32 6.47 -4.25
C VAL A 69 -1.38 7.98 -4.04
N GLU A 70 -2.40 8.67 -4.56
CA GLU A 70 -2.60 10.11 -4.35
C GLU A 70 -2.72 10.43 -2.86
N ALA A 71 -3.60 9.74 -2.13
CA ALA A 71 -3.77 9.92 -0.69
C ALA A 71 -2.50 9.62 0.13
N ALA A 72 -1.62 8.74 -0.36
CA ALA A 72 -0.34 8.47 0.31
C ALA A 72 0.73 9.56 0.04
N LEU A 73 0.56 10.36 -1.03
CA LEU A 73 1.51 11.41 -1.44
C LEU A 73 1.11 12.82 -0.99
N GLU A 74 -0.14 13.04 -0.55
CA GLU A 74 -0.59 14.27 0.13
C GLU A 74 0.15 14.51 1.46
#